data_AF-A0A0U1NSZ0-F1
#
_entry.id   AF-A0A0U1NSZ0-F1
#
_cell.length_a   1.000
_cell.length_b   1.000
_cell.length_c   1.000
_cell.angle_alpha   90.00
_cell.angle_beta   90.00
_cell.angle_gamma   90.00
#
_symmetry.space_group_name_H-M   'P 1'
#
loop_
_entity.id
_entity.type
_entity.pdbx_description
1 polymer ?
#
loop_
_entity_poly.entity_id
_entity_poly.type
_entity_poly.pdbx_seq_one_letter_code
_entity_poly.pdbx_strand_id
1 'polypeptide(L)'
;MKITEINSINEHLYELSELLIQVVEDGASIGFLPSLTLSEAIEYWENVLTPNVILYVAKINEQIVGSAQLHNQMGGIELKLQN
;
A
#
# COMPACT_ATOMS: atom_id res chain seq x y z
N MET A 1 15.39 12.49 -3.26
CA MET A 1 14.23 11.57 -3.23
C MET A 1 14.46 10.47 -4.25
N LYS A 2 14.21 9.21 -3.88
CA LYS A 2 14.31 8.04 -4.77
C LYS A 2 13.03 7.22 -4.66
N ILE A 3 12.49 6.74 -5.78
CA ILE A 3 11.35 5.82 -5.79
C ILE A 3 11.87 4.42 -6.13
N THR A 4 11.49 3.43 -5.34
CA THR A 4 11.90 2.03 -5.52
C THR A 4 10.71 1.11 -5.39
N GLU A 5 10.65 0.10 -6.26
CA GLU A 5 9.77 -1.05 -6.07
C GLU A 5 10.29 -1.89 -4.90
N ILE A 6 9.38 -2.36 -4.04
CA ILE A 6 9.71 -3.33 -3.00
C ILE A 6 8.92 -4.61 -3.19
N ASN A 7 9.62 -5.73 -3.02
CA ASN A 7 9.08 -7.08 -3.20
C ASN A 7 8.90 -7.83 -1.86
N SER A 8 9.15 -7.14 -0.74
CA SER A 8 8.96 -7.64 0.62
C SER A 8 8.54 -6.50 1.55
N ILE A 9 7.65 -6.81 2.48
CA ILE A 9 7.16 -5.85 3.48
C ILE A 9 7.93 -5.95 4.80
N ASN A 10 8.50 -7.11 5.15
CA ASN A 10 8.97 -7.39 6.51
C ASN A 10 9.95 -6.35 7.06
N GLU A 11 10.89 -5.87 6.24
CA GLU A 11 11.89 -4.86 6.63
C GLU A 11 11.33 -3.43 6.72
N HIS A 12 10.14 -3.21 6.15
CA HIS A 12 9.49 -1.90 6.02
C HIS A 12 8.15 -1.83 6.77
N LEU A 13 7.72 -2.92 7.42
CA LEU A 13 6.38 -3.09 7.97
C LEU A 13 6.00 -1.98 8.95
N TYR A 14 6.88 -1.72 9.93
CA TYR A 14 6.64 -0.68 10.94
C TYR A 14 6.65 0.71 10.34
N GLU A 15 7.63 1.02 9.49
CA GLU A 15 7.77 2.33 8.86
C GLU A 15 6.58 2.66 7.93
N LEU A 16 6.11 1.67 7.17
CA LEU A 16 4.91 1.79 6.35
C LEU A 16 3.64 1.95 7.19
N SER A 17 3.58 1.27 8.34
CA SER A 17 2.44 1.36 9.27
C SER A 17 2.35 2.74 9.91
N GLU A 18 3.47 3.28 10.38
CA GLU A 18 3.56 4.65 10.92
C GLU A 18 3.17 5.68 9.86
N LEU A 19 3.68 5.53 8.63
CA LEU A 19 3.32 6.40 7.51
C LEU A 19 1.81 6.37 7.22
N LEU A 20 1.19 5.18 7.23
CA LEU A 20 -0.24 5.04 6.99
C LEU A 20 -1.08 5.75 8.07
N ILE A 21 -0.69 5.60 9.34
CA ILE A 21 -1.36 6.29 10.46
C ILE A 21 -1.25 7.81 10.27
N GLN A 22 -0.05 8.32 10.02
CA GLN A 22 0.19 9.76 9.81
C GLN A 22 -0.67 10.31 8.67
N VAL A 23 -0.72 9.61 7.54
CA VAL A 23 -1.50 10.05 6.38
C VAL A 23 -3.01 10.07 6.66
N VAL A 24 -3.53 9.11 7.43
CA VAL A 24 -4.93 9.09 7.87
C VAL A 24 -5.23 10.20 8.86
N GLU A 25 -4.34 10.44 9.83
CA GLU A 25 -4.46 11.53 10.82
C GLU A 25 -4.42 12.92 10.17
N ASP A 26 -3.60 13.09 9.13
CA ASP A 26 -3.49 14.33 8.34
C ASP A 26 -4.71 14.56 7.41
N GLY A 27 -5.73 13.70 7.48
CA GLY A 27 -6.99 13.89 6.78
C GLY A 27 -6.97 13.42 5.32
N ALA A 28 -6.00 12.60 4.93
CA ALA A 28 -6.09 11.91 3.65
C ALA A 28 -7.36 11.05 3.64
N SER A 29 -8.16 11.18 2.58
CA SER A 29 -9.40 10.42 2.43
C SER A 29 -9.12 8.97 2.03
N ILE A 30 -8.48 8.21 2.90
CA ILE A 30 -8.56 6.75 2.88
C ILE A 30 -9.91 6.41 3.48
N GLY A 31 -10.87 6.05 2.63
CA GLY A 31 -12.30 5.90 2.94
C GLY A 31 -12.63 5.52 4.39
N PHE A 32 -12.94 6.55 5.20
CA PHE A 32 -13.67 6.48 6.47
C PHE A 32 -13.05 5.64 7.61
N LEU A 33 -11.72 5.53 7.72
CA LEU A 33 -11.12 4.95 8.92
C LEU A 33 -10.95 6.01 10.03
N PRO A 34 -11.72 5.96 11.15
CA PRO A 34 -11.33 6.68 12.36
C PRO A 34 -9.97 6.15 12.86
N SER A 35 -9.20 7.00 13.54
CA SER A 35 -7.86 6.77 14.09
C SER A 35 -7.37 5.32 14.04
N LEU A 36 -6.57 5.01 13.00
CA LEU A 36 -6.03 3.67 12.78
C LEU A 36 -5.03 3.31 13.87
N THR A 37 -5.17 2.16 14.51
CA THR A 37 -4.17 1.67 15.46
C THR A 37 -2.95 1.08 14.74
N LEU A 38 -1.81 1.00 15.42
CA LEU A 38 -0.62 0.36 14.87
C LEU A 38 -0.86 -1.10 14.46
N SER A 39 -1.66 -1.83 15.22
CA SER A 39 -1.98 -3.23 14.90
C SER A 39 -2.77 -3.34 13.60
N GLU A 40 -3.75 -2.48 13.38
CA GLU A 40 -4.55 -2.46 12.15
C GLU A 40 -3.72 -2.01 10.94
N ALA A 41 -2.81 -1.04 11.14
CA ALA A 41 -1.88 -0.61 10.10
C ALA A 41 -0.91 -1.74 9.71
N ILE A 42 -0.41 -2.49 10.69
CA ILE A 42 0.43 -3.67 10.45
C ILE A 42 -0.35 -4.73 9.66
N GLU A 43 -1.56 -5.08 10.10
CA GLU A 43 -2.42 -6.07 9.44
C GLU A 43 -2.73 -5.70 7.99
N TYR A 44 -2.94 -4.40 7.73
CA TYR A 44 -3.11 -3.87 6.37
C TYR A 44 -1.89 -4.17 5.48
N TRP A 45 -0.69 -3.88 5.97
CA TRP A 45 0.54 -4.03 5.20
C TRP A 45 0.99 -5.49 5.06
N GLU A 46 0.73 -6.35 6.04
CA GLU A 46 1.06 -7.79 5.98
C GLU A 46 0.41 -8.50 4.78
N ASN A 47 -0.78 -8.04 4.37
CA ASN A 47 -1.56 -8.67 3.32
C ASN A 47 -1.50 -7.93 1.96
N VAL A 48 -0.69 -6.87 1.85
CA VAL A 48 -0.72 -5.98 0.68
C VAL A 48 -0.10 -6.60 -0.58
N LEU A 49 0.99 -7.38 -0.42
CA LEU A 49 1.72 -7.94 -1.54
C LEU A 49 1.03 -9.22 -2.01
N THR A 50 0.21 -9.07 -3.03
CA THR A 50 -0.35 -10.18 -3.79
C THR A 50 0.27 -10.20 -5.19
N PRO A 51 0.16 -11.29 -5.97
CA PRO A 51 0.70 -11.35 -7.34
C PRO A 51 0.19 -10.26 -8.28
N ASN A 52 -0.90 -9.57 -7.94
CA ASN A 52 -1.52 -8.52 -8.74
C ASN A 52 -1.19 -7.11 -8.24
N VAL A 53 -0.33 -6.97 -7.23
CA VAL A 53 0.03 -5.68 -6.63
C VAL A 53 1.49 -5.38 -6.87
N ILE A 54 1.78 -4.21 -7.45
CA ILE A 54 3.12 -3.63 -7.47
C ILE A 54 3.15 -2.52 -6.42
N LEU A 55 4.12 -2.57 -5.51
CA LEU A 55 4.29 -1.59 -4.46
C LEU A 55 5.56 -0.77 -4.68
N TYR A 56 5.38 0.54 -4.78
CA TYR A 56 6.46 1.53 -4.79
C TYR A 56 6.53 2.26 -3.46
N VAL A 57 7.76 2.59 -3.05
CA VAL A 57 8.04 3.49 -1.91
C VAL A 57 8.91 4.65 -2.36
N ALA A 58 8.61 5.85 -1.86
CA ALA A 58 9.45 7.03 -2.00
C ALA A 58 10.32 7.17 -0.76
N LYS A 59 11.63 7.33 -0.94
CA LYS A 59 12.61 7.47 0.15
C LYS A 59 13.38 8.80 0.10
N ILE A 60 13.65 9.37 1.27
CA ILE A 60 14.58 10.49 1.50
C ILE A 60 15.48 10.08 2.67
N ASN A 61 16.81 10.15 2.49
CA ASN A 61 17.78 9.72 3.50
C ASN A 61 17.52 8.29 4.02
N GLU A 62 17.21 7.36 3.11
CA GLU A 62 16.81 5.97 3.37
C GLU A 62 15.49 5.75 4.13
N GLN A 63 14.82 6.82 4.59
CA GLN A 63 13.51 6.76 5.22
C GLN A 63 12.39 6.83 4.18
N ILE A 64 11.38 5.98 4.32
CA ILE A 64 10.15 6.00 3.52
C ILE A 64 9.30 7.21 3.91
N VAL A 65 8.94 8.01 2.91
CA VAL A 65 8.13 9.23 3.06
C VAL A 65 6.83 9.16 2.24
N GLY A 66 6.57 8.04 1.58
CA GLY A 66 5.40 7.83 0.73
C GLY A 66 5.37 6.43 0.14
N SER A 67 4.17 5.95 -0.20
CA SER A 67 3.96 4.67 -0.86
C SER A 67 2.87 4.78 -1.94
N ALA A 68 2.96 3.92 -2.96
CA ALA A 68 1.96 3.82 -4.01
C ALA A 68 1.77 2.35 -4.40
N GLN A 69 0.53 1.88 -4.34
CA GLN A 69 0.14 0.53 -4.76
C GLN A 69 -0.56 0.59 -6.12
N LEU A 70 -0.18 -0.29 -7.03
CA LEU A 70 -0.84 -0.48 -8.31
C LEU A 70 -1.47 -1.86 -8.30
N HIS A 71 -2.80 -1.91 -8.37
CA HIS A 71 -3.58 -3.14 -8.39
C HIS A 71 -3.97 -3.46 -9.83
N ASN A 72 -3.54 -4.62 -10.33
CA ASN A 72 -3.97 -5.14 -11.62
C ASN A 72 -5.20 -6.03 -11.46
N GLN A 73 -6.37 -5.53 -11.85
CA GLN A 73 -7.60 -6.32 -11.86
C GLN A 73 -7.66 -7.16 -13.16
N MET A 74 -6.82 -8.18 -13.28
CA MET A 74 -6.99 -9.19 -14.34
C MET A 74 -8.14 -10.14 -13.96
N GLY A 75 -9.37 -9.71 -14.26
CA GLY A 75 -10.59 -10.50 -14.17
C GLY A 75 -11.78 -9.91 -14.96
N GLY A 76 -11.55 -8.92 -15.83
CA GLY A 76 -12.59 -8.03 -16.33
C GLY A 76 -12.70 -7.87 -17.84
N ILE A 77 -12.26 -8.81 -18.67
CA ILE A 77 -12.70 -8.88 -20.08
C ILE A 77 -12.70 -10.32 -20.59
N GLU A 78 -13.48 -11.20 -19.98
CA GLU A 78 -14.00 -12.34 -20.73
C GLU A 78 -15.07 -11.76 -21.66
N LEU A 79 -14.66 -11.41 -22.89
CA LEU A 79 -15.61 -11.19 -23.98
C LEU A 79 -16.39 -12.49 -24.14
N LYS A 80 -17.57 -12.57 -23.51
CA LYS A 80 -18.57 -13.58 -23.83
C LYS A 80 -18.98 -13.33 -25.27
N LEU A 81 -18.23 -13.91 -26.21
CA LEU A 81 -18.70 -14.16 -27.56
C LEU A 81 -19.87 -15.12 -27.40
N GLN A 82 -21.07 -14.57 -27.30
CA GLN A 82 -22.29 -15.32 -27.47
C GLN A 82 -22.38 -15.68 -28.95
N ASN A 83 -22.13 -16.96 -29.24
CA ASN A 83 -22.60 -17.62 -30.46
C ASN A 83 -24.11 -17.88 -30.37
#